data_AF-A0A3G9JFF7-F1
#
_entry.id   AF-A0A3G9JFF7-F1
#
_cell.length_a   1.000
_cell.length_b   1.000
_cell.length_c   1.000
_cell.angle_alpha   90.00
_cell.angle_beta   90.00
_cell.angle_gamma   90.00
#
_symmetry.space_group_name_H-M   'P 1'
#
loop_
_entity.id
_entity.type
_entity.pdbx_description
1 polymer ?
#
loop_
_entity_poly.entity_id
_entity_poly.type
_entity_poly.pdbx_seq_one_letter_code
_entity_poly.pdbx_strand_id
1 'polypeptide(L)'
;MEPSLDNRQLEMLFDIAKEKENNDVMEEIFRLISEQAYFLTCVNFSKKPVIQKDGSLLLEKNTDIKFPLLANSAKETYYPAFSSRMELDLWKQDLEKTTVLTLCIDDYVDLLRNDPSVSGIVINPFNQSFIVSKEMLEHVLDVRHQNKPFDKRHTILQDLQRGQK
;
A
#
# COMPACT_ATOMS: atom_id res chain seq x y z
N MET A 1 4.73 -16.66 2.42
CA MET A 1 3.39 -17.24 2.21
C MET A 1 2.80 -16.56 0.98
N GLU A 2 1.67 -17.00 0.43
CA GLU A 2 0.98 -16.15 -0.56
C GLU A 2 0.43 -14.90 0.17
N PRO A 3 0.49 -13.70 -0.45
CA PRO A 3 -0.09 -12.49 0.12
C PRO A 3 -1.58 -12.70 0.43
N SER A 4 -1.98 -12.58 1.69
CA SER A 4 -3.38 -12.61 2.08
C SER A 4 -3.92 -11.18 2.14
N LEU A 5 -4.97 -10.90 1.36
CA LEU A 5 -5.72 -9.64 1.42
C LEU A 5 -6.77 -9.62 2.55
N ASP A 6 -6.69 -10.55 3.51
CA ASP A 6 -7.62 -10.59 4.64
C ASP A 6 -7.26 -9.53 5.71
N ASN A 7 -7.83 -8.34 5.53
CA ASN A 7 -7.63 -7.18 6.40
C ASN A 7 -8.82 -6.92 7.35
N ARG A 8 -9.73 -7.88 7.55
CA ARG A 8 -10.96 -7.67 8.34
C ARG A 8 -10.70 -7.22 9.78
N GLN A 9 -9.67 -7.79 10.41
CA GLN A 9 -9.27 -7.38 11.76
C GLN A 9 -8.79 -5.93 11.78
N LEU A 10 -8.01 -5.54 10.77
CA LEU A 10 -7.51 -4.17 10.63
C LEU A 10 -8.66 -3.18 10.41
N GLU A 11 -9.65 -3.52 9.57
CA GLU A 11 -10.85 -2.72 9.34
C GLU A 11 -11.67 -2.51 10.62
N MET A 12 -11.87 -3.56 11.43
CA MET A 12 -12.56 -3.44 12.72
C MET A 12 -11.81 -2.50 13.67
N LEU A 13 -10.48 -2.56 13.71
CA LEU A 13 -9.68 -1.69 14.56
C LEU A 13 -9.72 -0.22 14.09
N PHE A 14 -9.81 0.04 12.79
CA PHE A 14 -10.01 1.39 12.27
C PHE A 14 -11.32 2.00 12.76
N ASP A 15 -12.41 1.22 12.77
CA ASP A 15 -13.69 1.70 13.29
C ASP A 15 -13.62 2.00 14.80
N ILE A 16 -12.95 1.13 15.57
CA ILE A 16 -12.73 1.36 17.01
C ILE A 16 -11.88 2.62 17.25
N ALA A 17 -10.80 2.80 16.50
CA ALA A 17 -9.89 3.94 16.63
C ALA A 17 -10.56 5.27 16.29
N LYS A 18 -11.56 5.27 15.39
CA LYS A 18 -12.37 6.45 15.07
C LYS A 18 -13.29 6.88 16.21
N GLU A 19 -13.82 5.94 16.99
CA GLU A 19 -14.72 6.24 18.10
C GLU A 19 -14.00 6.84 19.30
N LYS A 20 -12.79 6.34 19.59
CA LYS A 20 -12.00 6.78 20.75
C LYS A 20 -10.52 6.54 20.53
N GLU A 21 -9.71 7.54 20.86
CA GLU A 21 -8.25 7.39 20.93
C GLU A 21 -7.88 6.33 21.99
N ASN A 22 -7.20 5.29 21.53
CA ASN A 22 -6.78 4.16 22.36
C ASN A 22 -5.43 3.65 21.86
N ASN A 23 -4.39 3.84 22.67
CA ASN A 23 -3.02 3.46 22.31
C ASN A 23 -2.89 1.95 22.05
N ASP A 24 -3.59 1.10 22.80
CA ASP A 24 -3.52 -0.35 22.60
C ASP A 24 -4.11 -0.75 21.24
N VAL A 25 -5.16 -0.06 20.81
CA VAL A 25 -5.77 -0.25 19.48
C VAL A 25 -4.81 0.24 18.38
N MET A 26 -4.17 1.39 18.59
CA MET A 26 -3.19 1.93 17.65
C MET A 26 -1.97 1.02 17.50
N GLU A 27 -1.43 0.51 18.60
CA GLU A 27 -0.31 -0.45 18.56
C GLU A 27 -0.69 -1.75 17.85
N GLU A 28 -1.90 -2.26 18.07
CA GLU A 28 -2.37 -3.44 17.35
C GLU A 28 -2.54 -3.15 15.84
N ILE A 29 -3.06 -1.97 15.47
CA ILE A 29 -3.10 -1.53 14.06
C ILE A 29 -1.70 -1.55 13.46
N PHE A 30 -0.72 -0.94 14.13
CA PHE A 30 0.66 -0.89 13.66
C PHE A 30 1.27 -2.29 13.54
N ARG A 31 1.01 -3.17 14.51
CA ARG A 31 1.44 -4.58 14.46
C ARG A 31 0.86 -5.29 13.24
N LEU A 32 -0.44 -5.21 13.00
CA LEU A 32 -1.08 -5.87 11.85
C LEU A 32 -0.57 -5.33 10.51
N ILE A 33 -0.42 -4.00 10.38
CA ILE A 33 0.19 -3.38 9.19
C ILE A 33 1.62 -3.88 8.99
N SER A 34 2.37 -3.97 10.09
CA SER A 34 3.79 -4.34 10.07
C SER A 34 4.03 -5.83 9.76
N GLU A 35 3.10 -6.73 10.08
CA GLU A 35 3.35 -8.18 10.05
C GLU A 35 2.63 -8.91 8.92
N GLN A 36 1.39 -8.51 8.61
CA GLN A 36 0.48 -9.36 7.83
C GLN A 36 -0.31 -8.62 6.75
N ALA A 37 -0.42 -7.29 6.82
CA ALA A 37 -1.29 -6.56 5.92
C ALA A 37 -0.70 -6.43 4.52
N TYR A 38 -1.52 -6.76 3.54
CA TYR A 38 -1.32 -6.46 2.13
C TYR A 38 -2.47 -5.58 1.65
N PHE A 39 -2.18 -4.66 0.75
CA PHE A 39 -3.15 -3.71 0.23
C PHE A 39 -3.13 -3.71 -1.29
N LEU A 40 -4.27 -3.46 -1.91
CA LEU A 40 -4.34 -3.18 -3.32
C LEU A 40 -3.90 -1.73 -3.57
N THR A 41 -3.16 -1.51 -4.66
CA THR A 41 -2.79 -0.18 -5.16
C THR A 41 -2.93 -0.15 -6.68
N CYS A 42 -3.50 0.95 -7.18
CA CYS A 42 -3.52 1.25 -8.60
C CYS A 42 -2.15 1.73 -9.08
N VAL A 43 -1.75 1.25 -10.25
CA VAL A 43 -0.57 1.71 -10.96
C VAL A 43 -0.91 1.88 -12.45
N ASN A 44 -0.42 2.97 -13.03
CA ASN A 44 -0.51 3.23 -14.46
C ASN A 44 0.85 3.02 -15.09
N PHE A 45 0.88 2.20 -16.13
CA PHE A 45 2.07 1.99 -16.94
C PHE A 45 1.91 2.72 -18.27
N SER A 46 2.96 3.42 -18.75
CA SER A 46 2.93 4.02 -20.09
C SER A 46 2.88 2.97 -21.20
N LYS A 47 3.30 1.74 -20.89
CA LYS A 47 3.19 0.54 -21.73
C LYS A 47 2.63 -0.62 -20.92
N LYS A 48 1.69 -1.40 -21.47
CA LYS A 48 1.05 -2.48 -20.72
C LYS A 48 2.08 -3.54 -20.30
N PRO A 49 2.16 -3.90 -19.02
CA PRO A 49 3.05 -4.97 -18.56
C PRO A 49 2.50 -6.33 -19.00
N VAL A 50 3.40 -7.31 -19.17
CA VAL A 50 3.01 -8.71 -19.36
C VAL A 50 3.03 -9.42 -18.00
N ILE A 51 1.89 -9.95 -17.58
CA ILE A 51 1.79 -10.75 -16.35
C ILE A 51 2.35 -12.15 -16.63
N GLN A 52 3.36 -12.54 -15.86
CA GLN A 52 3.98 -13.86 -15.96
C GLN A 52 3.20 -14.90 -15.14
N LYS A 53 3.51 -16.19 -15.35
CA LYS A 53 2.81 -17.31 -14.68
C LYS A 53 2.98 -17.31 -13.16
N ASP A 54 4.05 -16.71 -12.66
CA ASP A 54 4.35 -16.56 -11.22
C ASP A 54 3.76 -15.28 -10.61
N GLY A 55 2.99 -14.50 -11.40
CA GLY A 55 2.41 -13.23 -10.97
C GLY A 55 3.34 -12.03 -11.09
N SER A 56 4.60 -12.22 -11.48
CA SER A 56 5.52 -11.10 -11.72
C SER A 56 5.16 -10.31 -12.98
N LEU A 57 5.58 -9.05 -13.03
CA LEU A 57 5.34 -8.15 -14.17
C LEU A 57 6.59 -8.00 -15.02
N LEU A 58 6.51 -8.38 -16.29
CA LEU A 58 7.54 -8.10 -17.28
C LEU A 58 7.27 -6.73 -17.92
N LEU A 59 8.19 -5.80 -17.71
CA LEU A 59 8.13 -4.45 -18.29
C LEU A 59 8.99 -4.36 -19.55
N GLU A 60 8.48 -3.65 -20.56
CA GLU A 60 9.30 -3.26 -21.70
C GLU A 60 10.31 -2.16 -21.31
N LYS A 61 11.42 -2.05 -22.07
CA LYS A 61 12.35 -0.93 -21.91
C LYS A 61 11.63 0.41 -22.08
N ASN A 62 12.03 1.39 -21.26
CA ASN A 62 11.44 2.74 -21.20
C ASN A 62 9.93 2.72 -20.89
N THR A 63 9.49 1.81 -20.02
CA THR A 63 8.14 1.86 -19.42
C THR A 63 8.17 2.81 -18.23
N ASP A 64 7.32 3.84 -18.26
CA ASP A 64 7.11 4.73 -17.13
C ASP A 64 6.03 4.15 -16.22
N ILE A 65 6.27 4.24 -14.92
CA ILE A 65 5.36 3.77 -13.88
C ILE A 65 4.86 4.99 -13.12
N LYS A 66 3.54 5.12 -12.96
CA LYS A 66 2.91 6.21 -12.20
C LYS A 66 1.93 5.63 -11.20
N PHE A 67 2.04 6.10 -9.96
CA PHE A 67 1.12 5.76 -8.87
C PHE A 67 0.18 6.95 -8.66
N PRO A 68 -1.14 6.80 -8.87
CA PRO A 68 -2.07 7.88 -8.61
C PRO A 68 -2.12 8.22 -7.12
N LEU A 69 -2.25 9.51 -6.82
CA LEU A 69 -2.31 10.05 -5.47
C LEU A 69 -3.71 10.56 -5.15
N LEU A 70 -4.08 10.53 -3.87
CA LEU A 70 -5.23 11.26 -3.36
C LEU A 70 -4.75 12.51 -2.62
N ALA A 71 -5.46 13.62 -2.79
CA ALA A 71 -5.19 14.85 -2.07
C ALA A 71 -6.29 15.13 -1.03
N ASN A 72 -5.92 15.57 0.17
CA ASN A 72 -6.88 16.07 1.16
C ASN A 72 -7.26 17.54 0.87
N SER A 73 -8.12 18.11 1.72
CA SER A 73 -8.54 19.53 1.61
C SER A 73 -7.39 20.53 1.80
N ALA A 74 -6.33 20.15 2.51
CA ALA A 74 -5.10 20.92 2.68
C ALA A 74 -4.09 20.75 1.53
N LYS A 75 -4.46 20.02 0.46
CA LYS A 75 -3.60 19.67 -0.70
C LYS A 75 -2.41 18.77 -0.37
N GLU A 76 -2.40 18.15 0.81
CA GLU A 76 -1.43 17.09 1.13
C GLU A 76 -1.81 15.85 0.35
N THR A 77 -0.81 15.15 -0.19
CA THR A 77 -1.02 13.99 -1.05
C THR A 77 -0.64 12.70 -0.36
N TYR A 78 -1.35 11.62 -0.68
CA TYR A 78 -1.17 10.31 -0.07
C TYR A 78 -1.25 9.22 -1.12
N TYR A 79 -0.45 8.17 -0.96
CA TYR A 79 -0.64 6.92 -1.68
C TYR A 79 -1.88 6.20 -1.13
N PRO A 80 -2.86 5.85 -1.96
CA PRO A 80 -4.00 5.09 -1.50
C PRO A 80 -3.69 3.60 -1.43
N ALA A 81 -4.11 2.99 -0.33
CA ALA A 81 -4.01 1.57 -0.04
C ALA A 81 -5.42 1.02 0.23
N PHE A 82 -5.83 -0.01 -0.52
CA PHE A 82 -7.18 -0.58 -0.39
C PHE A 82 -7.11 -1.96 0.26
N SER A 83 -7.81 -2.13 1.36
CA SER A 83 -7.89 -3.40 2.08
C SER A 83 -8.60 -4.49 1.28
N SER A 84 -9.47 -4.10 0.34
CA SER A 84 -10.33 -4.98 -0.43
C SER A 84 -10.62 -4.45 -1.83
N ARG A 85 -11.08 -5.34 -2.72
CA ARG A 85 -11.55 -4.95 -4.05
C ARG A 85 -12.78 -4.05 -4.00
N MET A 86 -13.66 -4.28 -3.02
CA MET A 86 -14.88 -3.49 -2.85
C MET A 86 -14.55 -2.02 -2.56
N GLU A 87 -13.59 -1.75 -1.69
CA GLU A 87 -13.11 -0.40 -1.42
C GLU A 87 -12.44 0.22 -2.66
N LEU A 88 -11.59 -0.55 -3.35
CA LEU A 88 -10.93 -0.10 -4.57
C LEU A 88 -11.93 0.32 -5.66
N ASP A 89 -13.00 -0.44 -5.84
CA ASP A 89 -14.02 -0.15 -6.87
C ASP A 89 -14.75 1.18 -6.61
N LEU A 90 -14.75 1.69 -5.37
CA LEU A 90 -15.27 3.03 -5.04
C LEU A 90 -14.43 4.17 -5.63
N TRP A 91 -13.14 3.92 -5.93
CA TRP A 91 -12.25 4.93 -6.49
C TRP A 91 -12.59 5.32 -7.94
N LYS A 92 -13.47 4.55 -8.62
CA LYS A 92 -13.95 4.81 -10.00
C LYS A 92 -12.84 5.21 -10.98
N GLN A 93 -11.63 4.67 -10.80
CA GLN A 93 -10.53 4.88 -11.74
C GLN A 93 -10.83 4.20 -13.08
N ASP A 94 -10.23 4.72 -14.14
CA ASP A 94 -10.27 4.08 -15.46
C ASP A 94 -9.47 2.76 -15.39
N LEU A 95 -10.18 1.66 -15.11
CA LEU A 95 -9.59 0.33 -14.93
C LEU A 95 -8.92 -0.18 -16.21
N GLU A 96 -9.23 0.34 -17.40
CA GLU A 96 -8.57 -0.08 -18.64
C GLU A 96 -7.11 0.42 -18.74
N LYS A 97 -6.78 1.49 -18.00
CA LYS A 97 -5.45 2.10 -17.94
C LYS A 97 -4.71 1.79 -16.64
N THR A 98 -5.35 1.05 -15.75
CA THR A 98 -4.91 0.88 -14.38
C THR A 98 -4.68 -0.60 -14.10
N THR A 99 -3.46 -0.95 -13.71
CA THR A 99 -3.15 -2.26 -13.15
C THR A 99 -3.28 -2.19 -11.63
N VAL A 100 -3.70 -3.28 -11.01
CA VAL A 100 -3.81 -3.38 -9.55
C VAL A 100 -2.70 -4.28 -9.04
N LEU A 101 -1.86 -3.75 -8.16
CA LEU A 101 -0.81 -4.50 -7.46
C LEU A 101 -1.24 -4.78 -6.03
N THR A 102 -0.70 -5.85 -5.45
CA THR A 102 -0.82 -6.16 -4.02
C THR A 102 0.50 -5.80 -3.35
N LEU A 103 0.49 -4.79 -2.48
CA LEU A 103 1.68 -4.21 -1.85
C LEU A 103 1.64 -4.41 -0.34
N CYS A 104 2.79 -4.67 0.27
CA CYS A 104 2.96 -4.63 1.72
C CYS A 104 3.53 -3.27 2.17
N ILE A 105 3.68 -3.07 3.47
CA ILE A 105 4.17 -1.79 4.00
C ILE A 105 5.58 -1.42 3.50
N ASP A 106 6.46 -2.40 3.28
CA ASP A 106 7.81 -2.15 2.76
C ASP A 106 7.77 -1.53 1.35
N ASP A 107 6.82 -1.95 0.50
CA ASP A 107 6.65 -1.38 -0.84
C ASP A 107 6.28 0.11 -0.77
N TYR A 108 5.34 0.47 0.13
CA TYR A 108 4.94 1.87 0.30
C TYR A 108 6.08 2.73 0.85
N VAL A 109 6.92 2.18 1.73
CA VAL A 109 8.12 2.86 2.21
C VAL A 109 9.06 3.18 1.05
N ASP A 110 9.28 2.22 0.15
CA ASP A 110 10.10 2.44 -1.04
C ASP A 110 9.48 3.49 -1.98
N LEU A 111 8.14 3.53 -2.12
CA LEU A 111 7.46 4.60 -2.87
C LEU A 111 7.68 5.98 -2.23
N LEU A 112 7.45 6.10 -0.93
CA LEU A 112 7.59 7.36 -0.19
C LEU A 112 9.03 7.87 -0.15
N ARG A 113 10.02 6.98 -0.16
CA ARG A 113 11.43 7.36 -0.29
C ARG A 113 11.76 7.94 -1.66
N ASN A 114 11.12 7.43 -2.71
CA ASN A 114 11.32 7.90 -4.08
C ASN A 114 10.50 9.17 -4.40
N ASP A 115 9.44 9.44 -3.65
CA ASP A 115 8.64 10.67 -3.76
C ASP A 115 8.48 11.38 -2.40
N PRO A 116 9.49 12.17 -1.98
CA PRO A 116 9.48 12.84 -0.69
C PRO A 116 8.39 13.91 -0.57
N SER A 117 7.71 14.30 -1.67
CA SER A 117 6.63 15.28 -1.66
C SER A 117 5.29 14.73 -1.15
N VAL A 118 5.13 13.39 -1.15
CA VAL A 118 3.93 12.70 -0.66
C VAL A 118 3.96 12.64 0.88
N SER A 119 2.84 12.91 1.54
CA SER A 119 2.74 13.04 2.99
C SER A 119 2.61 11.70 3.74
N GLY A 120 2.20 10.63 3.04
CA GLY A 120 2.07 9.30 3.64
C GLY A 120 1.18 8.37 2.82
N ILE A 121 0.51 7.45 3.51
CA ILE A 121 -0.42 6.47 2.94
C ILE A 121 -1.81 6.74 3.53
N VAL A 122 -2.86 6.57 2.72
CA VAL A 122 -4.24 6.54 3.20
C VAL A 122 -4.82 5.16 2.93
N ILE A 123 -5.17 4.44 4.00
CA ILE A 123 -5.81 3.13 3.94
C ILE A 123 -7.32 3.35 3.89
N ASN A 124 -8.01 2.67 2.97
CA ASN A 124 -9.47 2.71 2.78
C ASN A 124 -10.06 4.13 2.72
N PRO A 125 -9.64 4.95 1.74
CA PRO A 125 -9.96 6.36 1.70
C PRO A 125 -11.47 6.71 1.63
N PHE A 126 -12.36 5.75 1.36
CA PHE A 126 -13.79 6.01 1.14
C PHE A 126 -14.67 5.59 2.31
N ASN A 127 -14.42 4.43 2.93
CA ASN A 127 -15.23 3.94 4.06
C ASN A 127 -14.45 4.04 5.39
N GLN A 128 -13.42 3.21 5.56
CA GLN A 128 -12.62 3.12 6.80
C GLN A 128 -11.31 3.92 6.72
N SER A 129 -11.41 5.20 6.33
CA SER A 129 -10.20 6.02 6.11
C SER A 129 -9.31 6.10 7.34
N PHE A 130 -8.07 5.67 7.17
CA PHE A 130 -7.01 5.70 8.16
C PHE A 130 -5.72 6.21 7.53
N ILE A 131 -5.19 7.33 8.03
CA ILE A 131 -3.97 7.95 7.52
C ILE A 131 -2.77 7.40 8.29
N VAL A 132 -1.79 6.89 7.54
CA VAL A 132 -0.46 6.55 8.07
C VAL A 132 0.49 7.65 7.61
N SER A 133 0.82 8.56 8.52
CA SER A 133 1.82 9.61 8.26
C SER A 133 3.23 9.00 8.14
N LYS A 134 4.20 9.77 7.63
CA LYS A 134 5.61 9.36 7.63
C LYS A 134 6.13 9.04 9.04
N GLU A 135 5.72 9.80 10.04
CA GLU A 135 6.10 9.57 11.45
C GLU A 135 5.53 8.24 11.97
N MET A 136 4.25 7.97 11.72
CA MET A 136 3.64 6.68 12.09
C MET A 136 4.31 5.52 11.35
N LEU A 137 4.74 5.74 10.11
CA LEU A 137 5.42 4.73 9.30
C LEU A 137 6.77 4.35 9.87
N GLU A 138 7.51 5.29 10.47
CA GLU A 138 8.75 4.99 11.20
C GLU A 138 8.49 4.01 12.34
N HIS A 139 7.43 4.24 13.13
CA HIS A 139 7.03 3.31 14.19
C HIS A 139 6.60 1.94 13.67
N VAL A 140 5.78 1.90 12.60
CA VAL A 140 5.38 0.63 11.96
C VAL A 140 6.60 -0.17 11.48
N LEU A 141 7.62 0.51 10.95
CA LEU A 141 8.87 -0.12 10.55
C LEU A 141 9.68 -0.64 11.74
N ASP A 142 9.70 0.09 12.85
CA ASP A 142 10.35 -0.37 14.08
C ASP A 142 9.69 -1.62 14.65
N VAL A 143 8.35 -1.65 14.70
CA VAL A 143 7.58 -2.85 15.08
C VAL A 143 7.91 -4.02 14.14
N ARG A 144 7.94 -3.78 12.83
CA ARG A 144 8.32 -4.80 11.82
C ARG A 144 9.73 -5.35 12.06
N HIS A 145 10.71 -4.48 12.31
CA HIS A 145 12.10 -4.87 12.56
C HIS A 145 12.25 -5.71 13.84
N GLN A 146 11.49 -5.38 14.89
CA GLN A 146 11.51 -6.12 16.15
C GLN A 146 10.89 -7.50 16.00
N ASN A 147 9.75 -7.60 15.32
CA ASN A 147 8.97 -8.84 15.22
C ASN A 147 9.48 -9.80 14.13
N LYS A 148 10.31 -9.31 13.20
CA LYS A 148 10.96 -10.10 12.12
C LYS A 148 9.97 -11.07 11.44
N PRO A 149 8.87 -10.56 10.87
CA PRO A 149 7.87 -11.41 10.23
C PRO A 149 8.53 -12.30 9.16
N PHE A 150 8.05 -13.54 9.08
CA PHE A 150 8.67 -14.60 8.27
C PHE A 150 8.67 -14.31 6.76
N ASP A 151 7.81 -13.39 6.30
CA ASP A 151 7.75 -13.01 4.89
C ASP A 151 9.02 -12.26 4.47
N LYS A 152 9.82 -12.96 3.65
CA LYS A 152 10.94 -12.39 2.92
C LYS A 152 10.41 -11.24 2.07
N ARG A 153 11.09 -10.10 2.13
CA ARG A 153 10.92 -8.99 1.20
C ARG A 153 10.83 -9.52 -0.24
N HIS A 154 9.61 -9.52 -0.77
CA HIS A 154 9.35 -9.62 -2.19
C HIS A 154 8.60 -8.35 -2.55
N THR A 155 9.35 -7.24 -2.59
CA THR A 155 8.76 -5.99 -3.04
C THR A 155 8.56 -6.10 -4.54
N ILE A 156 7.32 -5.95 -4.99
CA ILE A 156 7.00 -6.00 -6.43
C ILE A 156 7.81 -4.92 -7.16
N LEU A 157 8.14 -3.83 -6.46
CA LEU A 157 8.97 -2.73 -6.98
C LEU A 157 10.40 -3.14 -7.34
N GLN A 158 11.06 -4.02 -6.58
CA GLN A 158 12.42 -4.47 -6.91
C GLN A 158 12.46 -5.28 -8.21
N ASP A 159 11.42 -6.07 -8.46
CA ASP A 159 11.29 -6.83 -9.69
C ASP A 159 10.84 -5.95 -10.88
N LEU A 160 10.05 -4.89 -10.62
CA LEU A 160 9.74 -3.86 -11.62
C LEU A 160 10.99 -3.10 -12.08
N GLN A 161 11.97 -2.84 -11.21
CA GLN A 161 13.21 -2.15 -11.59
C GLN A 161 14.22 -3.04 -12.32
N ARG A 162 14.17 -4.37 -12.13
CA ARG A 162 15.12 -5.32 -12.74
C ARG A 162 14.96 -5.50 -14.25
N GLY A 163 13.79 -5.21 -14.81
CA GLY A 163 13.54 -5.26 -16.26
C GLY A 163 14.20 -4.15 -17.09
N GLN A 164 14.90 -3.19 -16.46
CA GLN A 164 15.49 -2.03 -17.14
C GLN A 164 16.95 -2.20 -17.60
N LYS A 165 17.58 -3.37 -17.44
CA LYS A 165 18.93 -3.64 -17.99
C LYS A 165 18.87 -4.23 -19.40
#